data_AF-A0A358I448-F1
#
_entry.id   AF-A0A358I448-F1
#
_cell.length_a   1.000
_cell.length_b   1.000
_cell.length_c   1.000
_cell.angle_alpha   90.00
_cell.angle_beta   90.00
_cell.angle_gamma   90.00
#
_symmetry.space_group_name_H-M   'P 1'
#
loop_
_entity.id
_entity.type
_entity.pdbx_description
1 polymer ?
#
loop_
_entity_poly.entity_id
_entity_poly.type
_entity_poly.pdbx_seq_one_letter_code
_entity_poly.pdbx_strand_id
1 'polypeptide(L)'
;MSKMTYIAIYFMLFVALLLQPHFTRHVDDALKPYMQSLAILIILGIAYLVYLLSRRELNKKGEELKVSQGKLLESFEYIGKFNRRLPLLKNLSTDLLANPKLTKQHKKIIFSDLLATAIVSIAKANWGLFRLVEISSKRTVKEFIYTAPDYVLPQQFFGNSELVEIHNQSAKIKTVGKFNIIPVSDEEAEIQGFLIFPKPAVDLTDEYLVLQAIVDQMQLFYKYLFV
;
A
#
# COMPACT_ATOMS: atom_id res chain seq x y z
N MET A 1 12.38 28.88 6.03
CA MET A 1 12.19 30.35 6.11
C MET A 1 11.27 30.81 4.98
N SER A 2 10.42 31.82 5.23
CA SER A 2 9.54 32.36 4.18
C SER A 2 10.34 33.23 3.21
N LYS A 3 9.88 33.41 1.97
CA LYS A 3 10.53 34.27 0.98
C LYS A 3 10.78 35.69 1.51
N MET A 4 9.90 36.18 2.40
CA MET A 4 10.03 37.49 3.05
C MET A 4 11.22 37.58 4.02
N THR A 5 11.60 36.50 4.72
CA THR A 5 12.73 36.57 5.66
C THR A 5 14.07 36.68 4.93
N TYR A 6 14.23 36.01 3.79
CA TYR A 6 15.42 36.19 2.94
C TYR A 6 15.48 37.61 2.39
N ILE A 7 14.37 38.13 1.87
CA ILE A 7 14.29 39.51 1.36
C ILE A 7 14.64 40.52 2.46
N ALA A 8 14.13 40.34 3.67
CA ALA A 8 14.43 41.23 4.81
C ALA A 8 15.91 41.20 5.20
N ILE A 9 16.54 40.03 5.21
CA ILE A 9 17.97 39.88 5.53
C ILE A 9 18.85 40.53 4.46
N TYR A 10 18.57 40.28 3.17
CA TYR A 10 19.31 40.90 2.07
C TYR A 10 19.12 42.42 2.04
N PHE A 11 17.91 42.88 2.33
CA PHE A 11 17.61 44.31 2.44
C PHE A 11 18.36 44.96 3.62
N MET A 12 18.42 44.30 4.77
CA MET A 12 19.19 44.76 5.93
C MET A 12 20.69 44.84 5.64
N LEU A 13 21.25 43.83 4.96
CA LEU A 13 22.64 43.84 4.49
C LEU A 13 22.90 44.97 3.49
N PHE A 14 21.97 45.22 2.57
CA PHE A 14 22.06 46.30 1.59
C PHE A 14 22.03 47.68 2.24
N VAL A 15 21.12 47.90 3.20
CA VAL A 15 21.03 49.15 3.97
C VAL A 15 22.30 49.36 4.81
N ALA A 16 22.84 48.31 5.42
CA ALA A 16 24.10 48.39 6.17
C ALA A 16 25.29 48.82 5.26
N LEU A 17 25.34 48.31 4.03
CA LEU A 17 26.36 48.68 3.03
C LEU A 17 26.21 50.13 2.57
N LEU A 18 24.99 50.63 2.40
CA LEU A 18 24.71 52.01 2.00
C LEU A 18 24.98 53.03 3.12
N LEU A 19 24.77 52.65 4.38
CA LEU A 19 24.99 53.53 5.54
C LEU A 19 26.47 53.60 5.97
N GLN A 20 27.30 52.62 5.57
CA GLN A 20 28.73 52.57 5.87
C GLN A 20 29.52 53.88 5.52
N PRO A 21 29.37 54.50 4.34
CA PRO A 21 30.02 55.77 4.02
C PRO A 21 29.52 56.96 4.86
N HIS A 22 28.31 56.86 5.44
CA HIS A 22 27.72 57.94 6.24
C HIS A 22 28.27 57.97 7.68
N PHE A 23 28.52 56.80 8.25
CA PHE A 23 29.12 56.66 9.59
C PHE A 23 30.63 56.97 9.59
N THR A 24 31.35 56.55 8.55
CA THR A 24 32.81 56.78 8.44
C THR A 24 33.19 58.25 8.21
N ARG A 25 32.23 59.10 7.82
CA ARG A 25 32.46 60.54 7.57
C ARG A 25 32.51 61.40 8.84
N HIS A 26 31.95 60.91 9.95
CA HIS A 26 31.84 61.63 11.23
C HIS A 26 32.91 61.22 12.26
N VAL A 27 33.86 60.37 11.87
CA VAL A 27 34.89 59.81 12.74
C VAL A 27 36.24 60.38 12.34
N ASP A 28 37.09 60.66 13.33
CA ASP A 28 38.44 61.20 13.18
C ASP A 28 39.28 60.40 12.18
N ASP A 29 40.14 61.07 11.39
CA ASP A 29 40.86 60.46 10.25
C ASP A 29 41.72 59.25 10.66
N ALA A 30 42.24 59.24 11.89
CA ALA A 30 43.03 58.14 12.44
C ALA A 30 42.22 56.86 12.74
N LEU A 31 40.91 56.98 12.97
CA LEU A 31 40.03 55.87 13.37
C LEU A 31 39.21 55.29 12.20
N LYS A 32 39.15 55.98 11.05
CA LYS A 32 38.45 55.54 9.84
C LYS A 32 38.82 54.12 9.36
N PRO A 33 40.11 53.71 9.32
CA PRO A 33 40.48 52.37 8.83
C PRO A 33 39.97 51.24 9.74
N TYR A 34 39.96 51.49 11.06
CA TYR A 34 39.49 50.53 12.05
C TYR A 34 37.97 50.37 12.00
N MET A 35 37.23 51.47 11.85
CA MET A 35 35.77 51.44 11.70
C MET A 35 35.32 50.75 10.41
N GLN A 36 36.03 50.97 9.31
CA GLN A 36 35.74 50.30 8.04
C GLN A 36 35.98 48.78 8.14
N SER A 37 37.07 48.37 8.78
CA SER A 37 37.38 46.95 9.01
C SER A 37 36.35 46.27 9.92
N LEU A 38 35.89 46.97 10.97
CA LEU A 38 34.83 46.46 11.87
C LEU A 38 33.51 46.27 11.13
N ALA A 39 33.12 47.22 10.28
CA ALA A 39 31.90 47.12 9.47
C ALA A 39 31.94 45.93 8.51
N ILE A 40 33.08 45.72 7.83
CA ILE A 40 33.28 44.58 6.94
C ILE A 40 33.20 43.26 7.71
N LEU A 41 33.78 43.19 8.92
CA LEU A 41 33.74 42.00 9.76
C LEU A 41 32.31 41.66 10.20
N ILE A 42 31.51 42.67 10.57
CA ILE A 42 30.09 42.48 10.92
C ILE A 42 29.30 41.97 9.70
N ILE A 43 29.49 42.59 8.53
CA ILE A 43 28.81 42.16 7.28
C ILE A 43 29.18 40.72 6.94
N LEU A 44 30.46 40.36 7.03
CA LEU A 44 30.94 39.01 6.77
C LEU A 44 30.35 38.01 7.77
N GLY A 45 30.28 38.37 9.05
CA GLY A 45 29.66 37.55 10.10
C GLY A 45 28.18 37.28 9.84
N ILE A 46 27.41 38.31 9.45
CA ILE A 46 25.99 38.17 9.09
C ILE A 46 25.85 37.28 7.85
N ALA A 47 26.64 37.52 6.79
CA ALA A 47 26.61 36.71 5.57
C ALA A 47 26.92 35.24 5.86
N TYR A 48 27.90 34.96 6.74
CA TYR A 48 28.26 33.61 7.14
C TYR A 48 27.15 32.91 7.94
N LEU A 49 26.49 33.62 8.86
CA LEU A 49 25.35 33.08 9.60
C LEU A 49 24.18 32.73 8.67
N VAL A 50 23.89 33.59 7.69
CA VAL A 50 22.84 33.34 6.68
C VAL A 50 23.19 32.12 5.83
N TYR A 51 24.46 31.97 5.44
CA TYR A 51 24.93 30.79 4.72
C TYR A 51 24.74 29.51 5.54
N LEU A 52 25.11 29.51 6.83
CA LEU A 52 24.94 28.37 7.73
C LEU A 52 23.46 27.96 7.90
N LEU A 53 22.57 28.94 8.08
CA LEU A 53 21.13 28.68 8.18
C LEU A 53 20.57 28.13 6.87
N SER A 54 20.94 28.73 5.74
CA SER A 54 20.50 28.28 4.40
C SER A 54 20.95 26.85 4.11
N ARG A 55 22.20 26.51 4.45
CA ARG A 55 22.73 25.15 4.26
C ARG A 55 21.98 24.11 5.07
N ARG A 56 21.58 24.44 6.31
CA ARG A 56 20.74 23.56 7.13
C ARG A 56 19.35 23.35 6.52
N GLU A 57 18.73 24.41 5.99
CA GLU A 57 17.42 24.29 5.32
C GLU A 57 17.48 23.46 4.05
N LEU A 58 18.53 23.63 3.24
CA LEU A 58 18.74 22.84 2.03
C LEU A 58 18.92 21.36 2.34
N ASN A 59 19.66 21.02 3.39
CA ASN A 59 19.82 19.63 3.82
C ASN A 59 18.49 19.01 4.28
N LYS A 60 17.71 19.74 5.10
CA LYS A 60 16.37 19.28 5.53
C LYS A 60 15.44 19.03 4.35
N LYS A 61 15.37 19.99 3.41
CA LYS A 61 14.58 19.82 2.18
C LYS A 61 15.06 18.65 1.34
N GLY A 62 16.37 18.43 1.28
CA GLY A 62 16.95 17.28 0.59
C GLY A 62 16.53 15.94 1.19
N GLU A 63 16.47 15.84 2.52
CA GLU A 63 15.98 14.65 3.22
C GLU A 63 14.47 14.44 3.02
N GLU A 64 13.65 15.50 3.17
CA GLU A 64 12.21 15.45 2.90
C GLU A 64 11.91 15.02 1.45
N LEU A 65 12.69 15.52 0.49
CA LEU A 65 12.57 15.16 -0.92
C LEU A 65 12.92 13.69 -1.15
N LYS A 66 13.99 13.19 -0.53
CA LYS A 66 14.38 11.76 -0.61
C LYS A 66 13.30 10.85 -0.03
N VAL A 67 12.72 11.20 1.12
CA VAL A 67 11.61 10.44 1.72
C VAL A 67 10.39 10.45 0.81
N SER A 68 10.06 11.61 0.22
CA SER A 68 8.93 11.74 -0.70
C SER A 68 9.14 10.95 -1.99
N GLN A 69 10.35 10.96 -2.54
CA GLN A 69 10.74 10.15 -3.71
C GLN A 69 10.68 8.65 -3.41
N GLY A 70 11.10 8.22 -2.22
CA GLY A 70 10.98 6.83 -1.78
C GLY A 70 9.51 6.37 -1.75
N LYS A 71 8.62 7.17 -1.13
CA LYS A 71 7.18 6.89 -1.09
C LYS A 71 6.54 6.84 -2.48
N LEU A 72 6.96 7.73 -3.39
CA LEU A 72 6.51 7.74 -4.78
C LEU A 72 6.95 6.47 -5.52
N LEU A 73 8.21 6.08 -5.37
CA LEU A 73 8.75 4.85 -5.98
C LEU A 73 7.98 3.62 -5.49
N GLU A 74 7.77 3.50 -4.18
CA GLU A 74 7.00 2.42 -3.56
C GLU A 74 5.56 2.37 -4.10
N SER A 75 4.92 3.53 -4.23
CA SER A 75 3.58 3.64 -4.83
C SER A 75 3.56 3.21 -6.30
N PHE A 76 4.58 3.56 -7.08
CA PHE A 76 4.71 3.13 -8.48
C PHE A 76 4.98 1.63 -8.61
N GLU A 77 5.82 1.06 -7.75
CA GLU A 77 6.03 -0.39 -7.71
C GLU A 77 4.74 -1.13 -7.36
N TYR A 78 3.99 -0.62 -6.40
CA TYR A 78 2.69 -1.15 -6.02
C TYR A 78 1.69 -1.10 -7.19
N ILE A 79 1.55 0.04 -7.88
CA ILE A 79 0.72 0.17 -9.09
C ILE A 79 1.21 -0.78 -10.19
N GLY A 80 2.53 -0.91 -10.38
CA GLY A 80 3.12 -1.81 -11.37
C GLY A 80 2.88 -3.29 -11.08
N LYS A 81 2.92 -3.71 -9.81
CA LYS A 81 2.51 -5.07 -9.37
C LYS A 81 1.02 -5.28 -9.67
N PHE A 82 0.16 -4.31 -9.37
CA PHE A 82 -1.28 -4.39 -9.60
C PHE A 82 -1.65 -4.47 -11.09
N ASN A 83 -1.06 -3.60 -11.92
CA ASN A 83 -1.30 -3.56 -13.35
C ASN A 83 -0.89 -4.85 -14.09
N ARG A 84 0.09 -5.60 -13.57
CA ARG A 84 0.45 -6.92 -14.12
C ARG A 84 -0.57 -8.01 -13.77
N ARG A 85 -1.35 -7.83 -12.70
CA ARG A 85 -2.31 -8.83 -12.19
C ARG A 85 -3.75 -8.57 -12.63
N LEU A 86 -4.10 -7.32 -12.97
CA LEU A 86 -5.39 -6.93 -13.56
C LEU A 86 -5.79 -7.73 -14.83
N PRO A 87 -4.88 -7.97 -15.80
CA PRO A 87 -5.19 -8.80 -16.96
C PRO A 87 -5.52 -10.25 -16.61
N LEU A 88 -4.91 -10.81 -15.55
CA LEU A 88 -5.22 -12.16 -15.09
C LEU A 88 -6.68 -12.26 -14.65
N LEU A 89 -7.14 -11.28 -13.87
CA LEU A 89 -8.54 -11.21 -13.42
C LEU A 89 -9.51 -10.97 -14.59
N LYS A 90 -9.14 -10.14 -15.57
CA LYS A 90 -9.97 -9.83 -16.73
C LYS A 90 -10.11 -11.03 -17.67
N ASN A 91 -9.01 -11.73 -17.96
CA ASN A 91 -9.02 -12.89 -18.84
C ASN A 91 -9.79 -14.05 -18.21
N LEU A 92 -9.60 -14.29 -16.89
CA LEU A 92 -10.38 -15.27 -16.15
C LEU A 92 -11.88 -14.93 -16.18
N SER A 93 -12.30 -13.67 -16.06
CA SER A 93 -13.74 -13.36 -16.11
C SER A 93 -14.33 -13.42 -17.53
N THR A 94 -13.61 -12.91 -18.52
CA THR A 94 -14.11 -12.77 -19.89
C THR A 94 -14.19 -14.12 -20.61
N ASP A 95 -13.16 -14.95 -20.50
CA ASP A 95 -13.13 -16.27 -21.16
C ASP A 95 -14.16 -17.23 -20.54
N LEU A 96 -14.45 -17.08 -19.24
CA LEU A 96 -15.41 -17.92 -18.52
C LEU A 96 -16.87 -17.50 -18.75
N LEU A 97 -17.15 -16.20 -18.96
CA LEU A 97 -18.50 -15.70 -19.27
C LEU A 97 -18.87 -15.79 -20.76
N ALA A 98 -17.89 -15.90 -21.66
CA ALA A 98 -18.11 -15.95 -23.12
C ALA A 98 -18.78 -17.25 -23.62
N ASN A 99 -18.91 -18.28 -22.78
CA ASN A 99 -19.53 -19.56 -23.16
C ASN A 99 -20.97 -19.68 -22.62
N PRO A 100 -22.03 -19.41 -23.42
CA PRO A 100 -23.42 -19.38 -22.96
C PRO A 100 -24.05 -20.75 -22.64
N LYS A 101 -23.30 -21.86 -22.78
CA LYS A 101 -23.75 -23.23 -22.44
C LYS A 101 -22.85 -23.88 -21.39
N LEU A 102 -22.77 -23.28 -20.21
CA LEU A 102 -21.99 -23.83 -19.09
C LEU A 102 -22.69 -25.07 -18.52
N THR A 103 -22.23 -26.26 -18.93
CA THR A 103 -22.60 -27.53 -18.27
C THR A 103 -22.14 -27.52 -16.81
N LYS A 104 -22.74 -28.37 -15.95
CA LYS A 104 -22.34 -28.48 -14.53
C LYS A 104 -20.84 -28.71 -14.35
N GLN A 105 -20.20 -29.43 -15.30
CA GLN A 105 -18.76 -29.65 -15.30
C GLN A 105 -17.97 -28.37 -15.58
N HIS A 106 -18.37 -27.56 -16.56
CA HIS A 106 -17.71 -26.27 -16.82
C HIS A 106 -17.82 -25.30 -15.64
N LYS A 107 -18.97 -25.27 -14.96
CA LYS A 107 -19.12 -24.47 -13.74
C LYS A 107 -18.13 -24.92 -12.65
N LYS A 108 -17.86 -26.22 -12.52
CA LYS A 108 -16.87 -26.73 -11.56
C LYS A 108 -15.43 -26.36 -11.96
N ILE A 109 -15.13 -26.41 -13.26
CA ILE A 109 -13.82 -26.04 -13.83
C ILE A 109 -13.51 -24.57 -13.54
N ILE A 110 -14.47 -23.66 -13.76
CA ILE A 110 -14.35 -22.23 -13.44
C ILE A 110 -13.84 -22.00 -12.01
N PHE A 111 -14.51 -22.62 -11.04
CA PHE A 111 -14.13 -22.47 -9.63
C PHE A 111 -12.80 -23.15 -9.35
N SER A 112 -12.51 -24.29 -9.97
CA SER A 112 -11.23 -24.98 -9.85
C SER A 112 -10.07 -24.13 -10.36
N ASP A 113 -10.22 -23.45 -11.48
CA ASP A 113 -9.17 -22.63 -12.11
C ASP A 113 -8.90 -21.34 -11.32
N LEU A 114 -9.96 -20.70 -10.83
CA LEU A 114 -9.85 -19.55 -9.93
C LEU A 114 -9.15 -19.93 -8.63
N LEU A 115 -9.52 -21.08 -8.05
CA LEU A 115 -8.90 -21.59 -6.83
C LEU A 115 -7.43 -21.99 -7.08
N ALA A 116 -7.13 -22.65 -8.19
CA ALA A 116 -5.76 -22.99 -8.58
C ALA A 116 -4.89 -21.74 -8.69
N THR A 117 -5.40 -20.68 -9.33
CA THR A 117 -4.70 -19.41 -9.47
C THR A 117 -4.48 -18.74 -8.11
N ALA A 118 -5.51 -18.65 -7.27
CA ALA A 118 -5.41 -18.07 -5.93
C ALA A 118 -4.38 -18.82 -5.07
N ILE A 119 -4.38 -20.15 -5.14
CA ILE A 119 -3.57 -21.00 -4.25
C ILE A 119 -2.14 -21.15 -4.74
N VAL A 120 -1.94 -21.53 -6.02
CA VAL A 120 -0.60 -21.81 -6.57
C VAL A 120 0.12 -20.52 -6.96
N SER A 121 -0.56 -19.62 -7.66
CA SER A 121 0.11 -18.45 -8.23
C SER A 121 0.30 -17.35 -7.20
N ILE A 122 -0.66 -17.15 -6.30
CA ILE A 122 -0.67 -16.03 -5.35
C ILE A 122 -0.30 -16.48 -3.93
N ALA A 123 -1.08 -17.36 -3.31
CA ALA A 123 -0.84 -17.79 -1.93
C ALA A 123 0.37 -18.72 -1.74
N LYS A 124 0.94 -19.24 -2.85
CA LYS A 124 2.06 -20.20 -2.86
C LYS A 124 1.83 -21.39 -1.92
N ALA A 125 0.60 -21.89 -1.90
CA ALA A 125 0.16 -22.97 -1.03
C ALA A 125 -0.11 -24.26 -1.82
N ASN A 126 -0.11 -25.40 -1.11
CA ASN A 126 -0.30 -26.72 -1.72
C ASN A 126 -1.77 -27.11 -1.86
N TRP A 127 -2.68 -26.42 -1.18
CA TRP A 127 -4.11 -26.67 -1.29
C TRP A 127 -4.90 -25.43 -0.86
N GLY A 128 -6.15 -25.38 -1.24
CA GLY A 128 -7.11 -24.41 -0.74
C GLY A 128 -8.53 -24.88 -0.92
N LEU A 129 -9.41 -24.24 -0.15
CA LEU A 129 -10.82 -24.52 -0.08
C LEU A 129 -11.58 -23.22 -0.24
N PHE A 130 -12.60 -23.22 -1.06
CA PHE A 130 -13.61 -22.17 -1.04
C PHE A 130 -14.94 -22.74 -0.61
N ARG A 131 -15.44 -22.23 0.51
CA ARG A 131 -16.70 -22.69 1.11
C ARG A 131 -17.70 -21.56 1.15
N LEU A 132 -18.90 -21.83 0.67
CA LEU A 132 -20.06 -20.95 0.77
C LEU A 132 -20.93 -21.41 1.93
N VAL A 133 -21.14 -20.53 2.91
CA VAL A 133 -21.91 -20.79 4.13
C VAL A 133 -23.07 -19.82 4.20
N GLU A 134 -24.27 -20.34 4.45
CA GLU A 134 -25.44 -19.53 4.76
C GLU A 134 -25.35 -19.06 6.23
N ILE A 135 -25.35 -17.75 6.45
CA ILE A 135 -25.05 -17.15 7.77
C ILE A 135 -26.15 -17.47 8.79
N SER A 136 -27.42 -17.48 8.35
CA SER A 136 -28.59 -17.74 9.20
C SER A 136 -28.61 -19.17 9.75
N SER A 137 -28.35 -20.16 8.88
CA SER A 137 -28.43 -21.58 9.21
C SER A 137 -27.08 -22.22 9.58
N LYS A 138 -25.97 -21.49 9.36
CA LYS A 138 -24.58 -21.97 9.44
C LYS A 138 -24.32 -23.20 8.57
N ARG A 139 -25.12 -23.43 7.53
CA ARG A 139 -25.03 -24.61 6.67
C ARG A 139 -24.10 -24.33 5.49
N THR A 140 -23.28 -25.32 5.13
CA THR A 140 -22.51 -25.26 3.89
C THR A 140 -23.46 -25.40 2.71
N VAL A 141 -23.54 -24.37 1.88
CA VAL A 141 -24.31 -24.38 0.64
C VAL A 141 -23.51 -25.06 -0.45
N LYS A 142 -22.21 -24.75 -0.54
CA LYS A 142 -21.32 -25.32 -1.54
C LYS A 142 -19.87 -25.26 -1.13
N GLU A 143 -19.08 -26.17 -1.68
CA GLU A 143 -17.66 -26.27 -1.39
C GLU A 143 -16.89 -26.62 -2.67
N PHE A 144 -15.75 -25.98 -2.84
CA PHE A 144 -14.81 -26.20 -3.92
C PHE A 144 -13.41 -26.40 -3.32
N ILE A 145 -12.75 -27.48 -3.73
CA ILE A 145 -11.43 -27.87 -3.22
C ILE A 145 -10.44 -27.84 -4.37
N TYR A 146 -9.25 -27.32 -4.11
CA TYR A 146 -8.09 -27.44 -4.97
C TYR A 146 -6.93 -28.01 -4.18
N THR A 147 -6.24 -28.97 -4.79
CA THR A 147 -5.01 -29.58 -4.29
C THR A 147 -3.96 -29.54 -5.38
N ALA A 148 -2.73 -29.18 -5.03
CA ALA A 148 -1.59 -29.30 -5.91
C ALA A 148 -1.37 -30.79 -6.28
N PRO A 149 -0.73 -31.06 -7.43
CA PRO A 149 -0.30 -32.41 -7.77
C PRO A 149 0.52 -32.99 -6.60
N ASP A 150 0.22 -34.24 -6.21
CA ASP A 150 0.89 -34.99 -5.14
C ASP A 150 0.59 -34.57 -3.69
N TYR A 151 -0.41 -33.71 -3.44
CA TYR A 151 -0.82 -33.34 -2.08
C TYR A 151 -2.10 -34.06 -1.62
N VAL A 152 -2.03 -34.76 -0.48
CA VAL A 152 -3.20 -35.37 0.17
C VAL A 152 -3.78 -34.40 1.19
N LEU A 153 -5.06 -34.05 1.01
CA LEU A 153 -5.75 -33.10 1.88
C LEU A 153 -5.88 -33.69 3.30
N PRO A 154 -5.45 -32.99 4.36
CA PRO A 154 -5.72 -33.42 5.73
C PRO A 154 -7.23 -33.39 6.01
N GLN A 155 -7.75 -34.42 6.68
CA GLN A 155 -9.17 -34.55 7.04
C GLN A 155 -9.68 -33.51 8.07
N GLN A 156 -8.81 -32.65 8.60
CA GLN A 156 -9.23 -31.61 9.54
C GLN A 156 -9.95 -30.50 8.78
N PHE A 157 -11.28 -30.57 8.80
CA PHE A 157 -12.14 -29.52 8.31
C PHE A 157 -12.63 -28.65 9.45
N PHE A 158 -12.59 -27.34 9.20
CA PHE A 158 -13.16 -26.30 10.03
C PHE A 158 -14.67 -26.44 10.18
N GLY A 159 -15.17 -26.15 11.38
CA GLY A 159 -16.61 -26.02 11.62
C GLY A 159 -17.15 -24.71 11.07
N ASN A 160 -18.37 -24.73 10.51
CA ASN A 160 -19.00 -23.53 9.97
C ASN A 160 -19.28 -22.46 11.04
N SER A 161 -19.49 -22.86 12.30
CA SER A 161 -19.64 -21.92 13.42
C SER A 161 -18.42 -21.04 13.60
N GLU A 162 -17.21 -21.61 13.49
CA GLU A 162 -15.97 -20.85 13.58
C GLU A 162 -15.85 -19.85 12.42
N LEU A 163 -16.20 -20.24 11.19
CA LEU A 163 -16.16 -19.35 10.01
C LEU A 163 -17.09 -18.13 10.15
N VAL A 164 -18.25 -18.32 10.77
CA VAL A 164 -19.19 -17.22 11.04
C VAL A 164 -18.70 -16.32 12.17
N GLU A 165 -18.02 -16.85 13.20
CA GLU A 165 -17.47 -16.06 14.31
C GLU A 165 -16.27 -15.20 13.88
N ILE A 166 -15.21 -15.84 13.40
CA ILE A 166 -14.78 -15.67 12.01
C ILE A 166 -15.00 -14.30 11.38
N HIS A 167 -16.06 -14.26 10.56
CA HIS A 167 -16.58 -13.13 9.83
C HIS A 167 -16.69 -11.83 10.65
N ASN A 168 -17.11 -11.91 11.92
CA ASN A 168 -17.33 -10.72 12.75
C ASN A 168 -16.05 -10.02 13.25
N GLN A 169 -14.86 -10.59 12.98
CA GLN A 169 -13.58 -9.99 13.35
C GLN A 169 -13.09 -8.95 12.32
N SER A 170 -12.47 -7.86 12.76
CA SER A 170 -12.04 -6.74 11.88
C SER A 170 -10.75 -6.99 11.07
N ALA A 171 -10.14 -8.17 11.15
CA ALA A 171 -8.89 -8.47 10.47
C ALA A 171 -9.11 -8.91 9.01
N LYS A 172 -8.30 -8.38 8.08
CA LYS A 172 -8.35 -8.67 6.63
C LYS A 172 -8.03 -10.13 6.30
N ILE A 173 -6.94 -10.66 6.86
CA ILE A 173 -6.60 -12.08 6.81
C ILE A 173 -6.73 -12.63 8.22
N LYS A 174 -7.62 -13.60 8.40
CA LYS A 174 -7.93 -14.18 9.70
C LYS A 174 -7.16 -15.49 9.84
N THR A 175 -6.21 -15.54 10.77
CA THR A 175 -5.38 -16.72 10.97
C THR A 175 -5.96 -17.55 12.11
N VAL A 176 -6.30 -18.81 11.83
CA VAL A 176 -6.78 -19.76 12.84
C VAL A 176 -5.93 -21.02 12.78
N GLY A 177 -5.19 -21.27 13.85
CA GLY A 177 -4.23 -22.37 13.93
C GLY A 177 -3.19 -22.31 12.80
N LYS A 178 -3.24 -23.30 11.90
CA LYS A 178 -2.29 -23.44 10.76
C LYS A 178 -2.84 -22.90 9.45
N PHE A 179 -3.95 -22.16 9.46
CA PHE A 179 -4.65 -21.78 8.24
C PHE A 179 -5.00 -20.30 8.24
N ASN A 180 -5.06 -19.75 7.04
CA ASN A 180 -5.50 -18.39 6.76
C ASN A 180 -6.87 -18.45 6.10
N ILE A 181 -7.74 -17.52 6.51
CA ILE A 181 -9.11 -17.39 6.03
C ILE A 181 -9.30 -15.98 5.49
N ILE A 182 -9.85 -15.90 4.29
CA ILE A 182 -10.25 -14.66 3.63
C ILE A 182 -11.76 -14.76 3.36
N PRO A 183 -12.60 -14.03 4.11
CA PRO A 183 -14.03 -13.93 3.80
C PRO A 183 -14.24 -13.04 2.57
N VAL A 184 -15.42 -13.12 1.96
CA VAL A 184 -15.86 -12.16 0.95
C VAL A 184 -15.96 -10.74 1.54
N SER A 185 -15.72 -9.71 0.72
CA SER A 185 -15.80 -8.31 1.14
C SER A 185 -17.22 -7.83 1.45
N ASP A 186 -18.24 -8.51 0.89
CA ASP A 186 -19.66 -8.20 1.07
C ASP A 186 -20.18 -8.81 2.39
N GLU A 187 -20.08 -8.04 3.48
CA GLU A 187 -20.43 -8.51 4.83
C GLU A 187 -21.93 -8.76 5.03
N GLU A 188 -22.79 -8.15 4.21
CA GLU A 188 -24.25 -8.24 4.33
C GLU A 188 -24.85 -9.41 3.53
N ALA A 189 -24.04 -10.16 2.78
CA ALA A 189 -24.51 -11.28 1.99
C ALA A 189 -25.05 -12.42 2.88
N GLU A 190 -26.27 -12.87 2.60
CA GLU A 190 -26.91 -14.01 3.30
C GLU A 190 -26.10 -15.31 3.17
N ILE A 191 -25.44 -15.49 2.02
CA ILE A 191 -24.47 -16.56 1.77
C ILE A 191 -23.09 -15.91 1.68
N GLN A 192 -22.15 -16.34 2.53
CA GLN A 192 -20.78 -15.84 2.49
C GLN A 192 -19.79 -16.90 2.01
N GLY A 193 -18.88 -16.45 1.15
CA GLY A 193 -17.74 -17.23 0.68
C GLY A 193 -16.52 -17.05 1.58
N PHE A 194 -15.87 -18.16 1.91
CA PHE A 194 -14.64 -18.21 2.69
C PHE A 194 -13.58 -18.96 1.91
N LEU A 195 -12.48 -18.28 1.59
CA LEU A 195 -11.27 -18.93 1.08
C LEU A 195 -10.39 -19.33 2.25
N ILE A 196 -10.09 -20.63 2.35
CA ILE A 196 -9.31 -21.24 3.41
C ILE A 196 -8.11 -21.93 2.79
N PHE A 197 -6.92 -21.66 3.31
CA PHE A 197 -5.68 -22.23 2.79
C PHE A 197 -4.63 -22.30 3.91
N PRO A 198 -3.62 -23.18 3.80
CA PRO A 198 -2.59 -23.30 4.83
C PRO A 198 -1.81 -21.99 4.93
N LYS A 199 -1.43 -21.62 6.15
CA LYS A 199 -0.61 -20.43 6.40
C LYS A 199 0.71 -20.57 5.61
N PRO A 200 0.96 -19.71 4.61
CA PRO A 200 2.20 -19.79 3.85
C PRO A 200 3.36 -19.25 4.68
N ALA A 201 4.57 -19.63 4.29
CA ALA A 201 5.79 -19.09 4.88
C ALA A 201 6.04 -17.61 4.53
N VAL A 202 5.33 -17.10 3.51
CA VAL A 202 5.46 -15.74 2.97
C VAL A 202 4.36 -14.84 3.52
N ASP A 203 4.69 -13.59 3.85
CA ASP A 203 3.70 -12.58 4.21
C ASP A 203 2.80 -12.25 3.00
N LEU A 204 1.49 -12.33 3.18
CA LEU A 204 0.49 -12.13 2.13
C LEU A 204 -0.14 -10.73 2.15
N THR A 205 0.41 -9.81 2.93
CA THR A 205 -0.16 -8.46 3.07
C THR A 205 -0.26 -7.73 1.72
N ASP A 206 0.76 -7.86 0.86
CA ASP A 206 0.79 -7.30 -0.50
C ASP A 206 -0.17 -8.03 -1.46
N GLU A 207 -0.34 -9.34 -1.27
CA GLU A 207 -1.16 -10.23 -2.09
C GLU A 207 -2.65 -10.20 -1.74
N TYR A 208 -2.99 -9.72 -0.54
CA TYR A 208 -4.33 -9.77 0.03
C TYR A 208 -5.40 -9.23 -0.93
N LEU A 209 -5.18 -8.08 -1.54
CA LEU A 209 -6.19 -7.46 -2.43
C LEU A 209 -6.47 -8.30 -3.68
N VAL A 210 -5.47 -9.02 -4.18
CA VAL A 210 -5.64 -9.88 -5.35
C VAL A 210 -6.37 -11.15 -4.95
N LEU A 211 -6.04 -11.74 -3.80
CA LEU A 211 -6.79 -12.86 -3.25
C LEU A 211 -8.24 -12.46 -2.98
N GLN A 212 -8.47 -11.31 -2.36
CA GLN A 212 -9.80 -10.76 -2.10
C GLN A 212 -10.60 -10.57 -3.38
N ALA A 213 -9.99 -10.00 -4.43
CA ALA A 213 -10.65 -9.85 -5.72
C ALA A 213 -11.08 -11.20 -6.32
N ILE A 214 -10.28 -12.25 -6.18
CA ILE A 214 -10.65 -13.60 -6.64
C ILE A 214 -11.79 -14.18 -5.79
N VAL A 215 -11.73 -14.01 -4.46
CA VAL A 215 -12.80 -14.43 -3.53
C VAL A 215 -14.13 -13.77 -3.88
N ASP A 216 -14.10 -12.45 -4.11
CA ASP A 216 -15.29 -11.66 -4.47
C ASP A 216 -15.82 -12.06 -5.86
N GLN A 217 -14.93 -12.35 -6.83
CA GLN A 217 -15.33 -12.87 -8.13
C GLN A 217 -15.97 -14.26 -8.03
N MET A 218 -15.44 -15.14 -7.20
CA MET A 218 -16.01 -16.47 -6.99
C MET A 218 -17.39 -16.40 -6.33
N GLN A 219 -17.60 -15.48 -5.38
CA GLN A 219 -18.92 -15.18 -4.84
C GLN A 219 -19.88 -14.70 -5.93
N LEU A 220 -19.45 -13.77 -6.80
CA LEU A 220 -20.27 -13.25 -7.88
C LEU A 220 -20.64 -14.34 -8.88
N PHE A 221 -19.69 -15.20 -9.28
CA PHE A 221 -19.97 -16.34 -10.15
C PHE A 221 -20.90 -17.34 -9.50
N TYR A 222 -20.85 -17.50 -8.18
CA TYR A 222 -21.83 -18.33 -7.50
C TYR A 222 -23.24 -17.76 -7.64
N LYS A 223 -23.42 -16.46 -7.38
CA LYS A 223 -24.69 -15.74 -7.56
C LYS A 223 -25.21 -15.81 -9.01
N TYR A 224 -24.34 -15.82 -10.02
CA TYR A 224 -24.76 -15.86 -11.44
C TYR A 224 -24.98 -17.27 -12.00
N LEU A 225 -24.23 -18.27 -11.52
CA LEU A 225 -24.23 -19.61 -12.11
C LEU A 225 -25.07 -20.63 -11.33
N PHE A 226 -25.41 -20.38 -10.07
CA PHE A 226 -26.06 -21.36 -9.21
C PHE A 226 -27.30 -20.86 -8.45
N VAL A 227 -27.52 -19.55 -8.42
CA VAL A 227 -28.77 -18.91 -7.98
C VAL A 227 -29.56 -18.53 -9.23
#